data_AF-A0AAW0IZC6-F1
#
_entry.id   AF-A0AAW0IZC6-F1
#
_cell.length_a   1.000
_cell.length_b   1.000
_cell.length_c   1.000
_cell.angle_alpha   90.00
_cell.angle_beta   90.00
_cell.angle_gamma   90.00
#
_symmetry.space_group_name_H-M   'P 1'
#
loop_
_entity.id
_entity.type
_entity.pdbx_description
1 polymer ?
#
loop_
_entity_poly.entity_id
_entity_poly.type
_entity_poly.pdbx_seq_one_letter_code
_entity_poly.pdbx_strand_id
1 'polypeptide(L)'
;MALDTINKCLSEAICALSRGRLDGESQTAGLIHSGNEILETYRYYPEVSPQEREHVLAQQTVLRQLEAILSIHKLARLGHHLDALREVAKLPFLPLDPRAPDATIDVFQNLSPHVQDCVPDLLKVALTCLDNVTDSDGSLRALRAKIASFIANNLKRNWPRDLYEKVARSL
;
A
#
# COMPACT_ATOMS: atom_id res chain seq x y z
N MET A 1 -16.51 -12.24 6.53
CA MET A 1 -15.80 -13.44 6.02
C MET A 1 -14.43 -13.50 6.67
N ALA A 2 -13.87 -14.67 6.97
CA ALA A 2 -12.58 -14.79 7.67
C ALA A 2 -11.44 -14.03 6.98
N LEU A 3 -11.36 -14.10 5.65
CA LEU A 3 -10.33 -13.41 4.88
C LEU A 3 -10.43 -11.87 4.93
N ASP A 4 -11.66 -11.34 4.99
CA ASP A 4 -11.89 -9.90 5.19
C ASP A 4 -11.43 -9.44 6.59
N THR A 5 -11.65 -10.27 7.61
CA THR A 5 -11.12 -10.02 8.97
C THR A 5 -9.60 -10.05 8.99
N ILE A 6 -8.96 -11.00 8.30
CA ILE A 6 -7.50 -11.04 8.15
C ILE A 6 -7.00 -9.77 7.46
N ASN A 7 -7.63 -9.34 6.38
CA ASN A 7 -7.26 -8.11 5.66
C ASN A 7 -7.38 -6.86 6.54
N LYS A 8 -8.45 -6.77 7.34
CA LYS A 8 -8.63 -5.68 8.31
C LYS A 8 -7.51 -5.68 9.35
N CYS A 9 -7.26 -6.81 10.00
CA CYS A 9 -6.21 -6.92 11.02
C CYS A 9 -4.82 -6.67 10.44
N LEU A 10 -4.57 -7.08 9.19
CA LEU A 10 -3.31 -6.84 8.51
C LEU A 10 -3.12 -5.34 8.21
N SER A 11 -4.16 -4.66 7.74
CA SER A 11 -4.17 -3.21 7.55
C SER A 11 -3.86 -2.46 8.85
N GLU A 12 -4.54 -2.81 9.94
CA GLU A 12 -4.30 -2.21 11.26
C GLU A 12 -2.86 -2.44 11.76
N ALA A 13 -2.32 -3.65 11.55
CA ALA A 13 -0.95 -3.99 11.91
C ALA A 13 0.08 -3.24 11.06
N ILE A 14 -0.15 -3.07 9.76
CA ILE A 14 0.70 -2.25 8.87
C ILE A 14 0.72 -0.79 9.34
N CYS A 15 -0.45 -0.20 9.63
CA CYS A 15 -0.55 1.16 10.15
C CYS A 15 0.06 1.30 11.56
N ALA A 16 0.07 0.24 12.38
CA ALA A 16 0.78 0.26 13.65
C ALA A 16 2.31 0.22 13.45
N LEU A 17 2.77 -0.58 12.48
CA LEU A 17 4.19 -0.72 12.12
C LEU A 17 4.76 0.59 11.58
N SER A 18 4.04 1.28 10.69
CA SER A 18 4.43 2.59 10.14
C SER A 18 4.65 3.64 11.23
N ARG A 19 3.90 3.54 12.34
CA ARG A 19 3.99 4.41 13.52
C ARG A 19 5.04 3.97 14.54
N GLY A 20 5.86 2.97 14.22
CA GLY A 20 7.02 2.56 15.02
C GLY A 20 6.74 1.51 16.10
N ARG A 21 5.59 0.83 16.09
CA ARG A 21 5.32 -0.28 17.02
C ARG A 21 6.05 -1.55 16.57
N LEU A 22 6.89 -2.11 17.45
CA LEU A 22 7.76 -3.26 17.15
C LEU A 22 7.02 -4.60 17.05
N ASP A 23 5.90 -4.76 17.75
CA ASP A 23 5.11 -6.01 17.77
C ASP A 23 4.45 -6.34 16.41
N GLY A 24 4.47 -5.40 15.46
CA GLY A 24 3.81 -5.56 14.16
C GLY A 24 4.48 -6.58 13.22
N GLU A 25 5.78 -6.89 13.37
CA GLU A 25 6.47 -7.78 12.44
C GLU A 25 6.04 -9.25 12.55
N SER A 26 5.99 -9.80 13.77
CA SER A 26 5.51 -11.16 14.01
C SER A 26 4.02 -11.28 13.74
N GLN A 27 3.25 -10.25 14.11
CA GLN A 27 1.80 -10.19 13.87
C GLN A 27 1.47 -10.18 12.37
N THR A 28 2.15 -9.36 11.56
CA THR A 28 1.91 -9.29 10.12
C THR A 28 2.27 -10.59 9.40
N ALA A 29 3.35 -11.26 9.80
CA ALA A 29 3.73 -12.56 9.23
C ALA A 29 2.70 -13.65 9.53
N GLY A 30 2.19 -13.71 10.76
CA GLY A 30 1.13 -14.64 11.15
C GLY A 30 -0.17 -14.41 10.38
N LEU A 31 -0.59 -13.15 10.23
CA LEU A 31 -1.80 -12.79 9.47
C LEU A 31 -1.72 -13.17 7.99
N ILE A 32 -0.56 -12.93 7.35
CA ILE A 32 -0.33 -13.34 5.95
C ILE A 32 -0.38 -14.86 5.83
N HIS A 33 0.26 -15.58 6.76
CA HIS A 33 0.25 -17.04 6.77
C HIS A 33 -1.18 -17.58 6.87
N SER A 34 -1.96 -17.13 7.86
CA SER A 34 -3.36 -17.54 8.01
C SER A 34 -4.23 -17.16 6.81
N GLY A 35 -3.99 -15.99 6.20
CA GLY A 35 -4.66 -15.59 4.96
C GLY A 35 -4.39 -16.55 3.80
N ASN A 36 -3.13 -17.01 3.65
CA ASN A 36 -2.75 -18.00 2.65
C ASN A 36 -3.38 -19.37 2.91
N GLU A 37 -3.41 -19.83 4.17
CA GLU A 37 -4.04 -21.11 4.53
C GLU A 37 -5.54 -21.13 4.20
N ILE A 38 -6.24 -20.02 4.47
CA ILE A 38 -7.65 -19.85 4.08
C ILE A 38 -7.78 -19.93 2.56
N LEU A 39 -6.96 -19.20 1.80
CA LEU A 39 -7.00 -19.19 0.33
C LEU A 39 -6.74 -20.57 -0.28
N GLU A 40 -5.77 -21.32 0.25
CA GLU A 40 -5.50 -22.68 -0.20
C GLU A 40 -6.69 -23.60 0.08
N THR A 41 -7.36 -23.46 1.22
CA THR A 41 -8.59 -24.23 1.52
C THR A 41 -9.67 -24.01 0.45
N TYR A 42 -9.87 -22.76 0.01
CA TYR A 42 -10.81 -22.42 -1.05
C TYR A 42 -10.39 -22.88 -2.45
N ARG A 43 -9.09 -23.12 -2.68
CA ARG A 43 -8.55 -23.63 -3.95
C ARG A 43 -8.93 -25.08 -4.19
N TYR A 44 -8.99 -25.87 -3.12
CA TYR A 44 -9.21 -27.32 -3.17
C TYR A 44 -10.65 -27.75 -2.89
N TYR A 45 -11.55 -26.84 -2.52
CA TYR A 45 -12.97 -27.13 -2.32
C TYR A 45 -13.81 -26.83 -3.58
N PRO A 46 -14.28 -27.85 -4.32
CA PRO A 46 -15.04 -27.67 -5.56
C PRO A 46 -16.51 -27.27 -5.36
N GLU A 47 -17.02 -27.32 -4.13
CA GLU A 47 -18.42 -27.03 -3.75
C GLU A 47 -18.72 -25.54 -3.52
N VAL A 48 -17.75 -24.65 -3.77
CA VAL A 48 -17.90 -23.21 -3.51
C VAL A 48 -18.73 -22.56 -4.62
N SER A 49 -19.76 -21.80 -4.23
CA SER A 49 -20.59 -21.08 -5.20
C SER A 49 -19.77 -20.07 -6.02
N PRO A 50 -20.14 -19.78 -7.28
CA PRO A 50 -19.43 -18.79 -8.10
C PRO A 50 -19.32 -17.41 -7.44
N GLN A 51 -20.37 -17.00 -6.71
CA GLN A 51 -20.43 -15.72 -5.99
C GLN A 51 -19.44 -15.68 -4.82
N GLU A 52 -19.35 -16.77 -4.05
CA GLU A 52 -18.38 -16.86 -2.97
C GLU A 52 -16.95 -16.89 -3.51
N ARG A 53 -16.72 -17.57 -4.63
CA ARG A 53 -15.42 -17.59 -5.31
C ARG A 53 -14.99 -16.19 -5.77
N GLU A 54 -15.89 -15.41 -6.36
CA GLU A 54 -15.62 -14.02 -6.74
C GLU A 54 -15.26 -13.16 -5.52
N HIS A 55 -16.02 -13.31 -4.43
CA HIS A 55 -15.73 -12.59 -3.18
C HIS A 55 -14.36 -12.99 -2.59
N VAL A 56 -13.99 -14.28 -2.63
CA VAL A 56 -12.67 -14.76 -2.19
C VAL A 56 -11.55 -14.17 -3.06
N LEU A 57 -11.72 -14.11 -4.38
CA LEU A 57 -10.75 -13.50 -5.30
C LEU A 57 -10.58 -12.00 -5.04
N ALA A 58 -11.67 -11.27 -4.75
CA ALA A 58 -11.60 -9.87 -4.37
C ALA A 58 -10.81 -9.69 -3.07
N GLN A 59 -11.07 -10.51 -2.06
CA GLN A 59 -10.36 -10.47 -0.79
C GLN A 59 -8.89 -10.93 -0.91
N GLN A 60 -8.59 -11.86 -1.82
CA GLN A 60 -7.22 -12.24 -2.16
C GLN A 60 -6.46 -11.05 -2.77
N THR A 61 -7.12 -10.29 -3.65
CA THR A 61 -6.53 -9.09 -4.26
C THR A 61 -6.16 -8.07 -3.18
N VAL A 62 -7.06 -7.82 -2.23
CA VAL A 62 -6.79 -6.94 -1.07
C VAL A 62 -5.61 -7.45 -0.25
N LEU A 63 -5.54 -8.76 0.03
CA LEU A 63 -4.43 -9.35 0.77
C LEU A 63 -3.09 -9.11 0.05
N ARG A 64 -3.02 -9.32 -1.26
CA ARG A 64 -1.80 -9.06 -2.06
C ARG A 64 -1.41 -7.58 -2.06
N GLN A 65 -2.39 -6.68 -2.12
CA GLN A 65 -2.13 -5.24 -2.05
C GLN A 65 -1.54 -4.86 -0.69
N LEU A 66 -2.07 -5.37 0.41
CA LEU A 66 -1.53 -5.15 1.75
C LEU A 66 -0.13 -5.75 1.94
N GLU A 67 0.13 -6.94 1.39
CA GLU A 67 1.48 -7.54 1.36
C GLU A 67 2.50 -6.66 0.64
N ALA A 68 2.12 -6.07 -0.51
CA ALA A 68 2.98 -5.16 -1.25
C ALA A 68 3.25 -3.86 -0.48
N ILE A 69 2.28 -3.33 0.24
CA ILE A 69 2.48 -2.16 1.12
C ILE A 69 3.43 -2.51 2.27
N LEU A 70 3.23 -3.66 2.91
CA LEU A 70 4.08 -4.13 4.00
C LEU A 70 5.54 -4.32 3.56
N SER A 71 5.79 -4.87 2.37
CA SER A 71 7.14 -5.08 1.86
C SER A 71 7.90 -3.76 1.70
N ILE A 72 7.23 -2.71 1.22
CA ILE A 72 7.78 -1.34 1.12
C ILE A 72 8.15 -0.78 2.50
N HIS A 73 7.27 -0.92 3.49
CA HIS A 73 7.56 -0.50 4.86
C HIS A 73 8.78 -1.23 5.44
N LYS A 74 8.91 -2.53 5.18
CA LYS A 74 10.08 -3.34 5.61
C LYS A 74 11.36 -2.86 4.94
N LEU A 75 11.37 -2.67 3.62
CA LEU A 75 12.53 -2.16 2.88
C LEU A 75 12.97 -0.79 3.40
N ALA A 76 12.03 0.13 3.60
CA ALA A 76 12.32 1.46 4.12
C ALA A 76 12.92 1.43 5.53
N ARG A 77 12.43 0.56 6.42
CA ARG A 77 12.96 0.39 7.78
C ARG A 77 14.36 -0.23 7.82
N LEU A 78 14.68 -1.09 6.84
CA LEU A 78 16.03 -1.64 6.66
C LEU A 78 17.00 -0.63 6.03
N GLY A 79 16.55 0.59 5.70
CA GLY A 79 17.37 1.61 5.03
C GLY A 79 17.52 1.39 3.52
N HIS A 80 16.82 0.41 2.94
CA HIS A 80 16.82 0.13 1.50
C HIS A 80 15.87 1.09 0.76
N HIS A 81 16.15 2.39 0.85
CA HIS A 81 15.26 3.45 0.37
C HIS A 81 15.02 3.38 -1.13
N LEU A 82 16.05 3.12 -1.94
CA LEU A 82 15.91 3.02 -3.40
C LEU A 82 15.00 1.85 -3.81
N ASP A 83 15.14 0.71 -3.15
CA ASP A 83 14.31 -0.48 -3.45
C ASP A 83 12.87 -0.25 -3.00
N ALA A 84 12.66 0.39 -1.84
CA ALA A 84 11.32 0.79 -1.41
C ALA A 84 10.64 1.69 -2.45
N LEU A 85 11.36 2.67 -3.03
CA LEU A 85 10.82 3.56 -4.06
C LEU A 85 10.52 2.84 -5.38
N ARG A 86 11.36 1.88 -5.78
CA ARG A 86 11.09 1.03 -6.94
C ARG A 86 9.81 0.22 -6.76
N GLU A 87 9.58 -0.34 -5.58
CA GLU A 87 8.36 -1.07 -5.29
C GLU A 87 7.13 -0.16 -5.23
N VAL A 88 7.25 1.06 -4.69
CA VAL A 88 6.18 2.08 -4.74
C VAL A 88 5.75 2.38 -6.19
N ALA A 89 6.72 2.58 -7.10
CA ALA A 89 6.44 2.87 -8.50
C ALA A 89 5.78 1.69 -9.25
N LYS A 90 5.93 0.46 -8.77
CA LYS A 90 5.36 -0.75 -9.38
C LYS A 90 3.95 -1.09 -8.90
N LEU A 91 3.41 -0.36 -7.91
CA LEU A 91 2.09 -0.67 -7.36
C LEU A 91 1.02 -0.48 -8.44
N PRO A 92 0.34 -1.53 -8.91
CA PRO A 92 -0.62 -1.41 -10.02
C PRO A 92 -1.90 -0.66 -9.62
N PHE A 93 -2.12 -0.52 -8.32
CA PHE A 93 -3.32 0.08 -7.72
C PHE A 93 -3.10 1.53 -7.27
N LEU A 94 -1.91 2.10 -7.47
CA LEU A 94 -1.62 3.51 -7.25
C LEU A 94 -0.91 4.08 -8.48
N PRO A 95 -1.35 5.22 -9.06
CA PRO A 95 -0.75 5.80 -10.25
C PRO A 95 0.53 6.59 -9.90
N LEU A 96 1.53 5.91 -9.33
CA LEU A 96 2.79 6.50 -8.87
C LEU A 96 3.96 6.23 -9.81
N ASP A 97 3.79 5.44 -10.87
CA ASP A 97 4.84 5.19 -11.85
C ASP A 97 5.28 6.50 -12.52
N PRO A 98 6.55 6.93 -12.35
CA PRO A 98 7.07 8.15 -12.96
C PRO A 98 7.04 8.14 -14.49
N ARG A 99 7.01 6.96 -15.12
CA ARG A 99 7.01 6.78 -16.58
C ARG A 99 5.61 6.68 -17.16
N ALA A 100 4.60 6.41 -16.33
CA ALA A 100 3.22 6.32 -16.79
C ALA A 100 2.64 7.73 -17.03
N PRO A 101 1.77 7.90 -18.03
CA PRO A 101 1.02 9.15 -18.20
C PRO A 101 0.20 9.46 -16.94
N ASP A 102 -0.15 10.73 -16.75
CA ASP A 102 -1.03 11.13 -15.66
C ASP A 102 -2.42 10.50 -15.87
N ALA A 103 -2.64 9.36 -15.21
CA ALA A 103 -3.95 8.77 -15.12
C ALA A 103 -4.82 9.67 -14.24
N THR A 104 -5.76 10.35 -14.88
CA THR A 104 -6.91 10.92 -14.20
C THR A 104 -7.84 9.77 -13.78
N ILE A 105 -8.57 9.96 -12.69
CA ILE A 105 -9.79 9.20 -12.30
C ILE A 105 -9.57 8.09 -11.27
N ASP A 106 -10.14 8.32 -10.08
CA ASP A 106 -10.83 7.41 -9.14
C ASP A 106 -10.29 6.00 -8.82
N VAL A 107 -9.06 5.64 -9.23
CA VAL A 107 -8.42 4.36 -8.85
C VAL A 107 -8.47 4.18 -7.33
N PHE A 108 -8.29 5.28 -6.61
CA PHE A 108 -8.33 5.29 -5.16
C PHE A 108 -9.72 4.98 -4.58
N GLN A 109 -10.81 5.47 -5.19
CA GLN A 109 -12.18 5.19 -4.74
C GLN A 109 -12.53 3.71 -4.88
N ASN A 110 -11.92 3.04 -5.87
CA ASN A 110 -12.12 1.62 -6.14
C ASN A 110 -11.28 0.70 -5.23
N LEU A 111 -10.36 1.25 -4.42
CA LEU A 111 -9.59 0.45 -3.47
C LEU A 111 -10.46 -0.01 -2.31
N SER A 112 -10.14 -1.18 -1.76
CA SER A 112 -10.74 -1.61 -0.50
C SER A 112 -10.42 -0.62 0.62
N PRO A 113 -11.35 -0.34 1.55
CA PRO A 113 -11.10 0.52 2.71
C PRO A 113 -9.82 0.14 3.47
N HIS A 114 -9.57 -1.16 3.64
CA HIS A 114 -8.38 -1.69 4.32
C HIS A 114 -7.07 -1.22 3.66
N VAL A 115 -7.03 -1.12 2.34
CA VAL A 115 -5.86 -0.62 1.59
C VAL A 115 -5.81 0.90 1.65
N GLN A 116 -6.96 1.57 1.50
CA GLN A 116 -7.05 3.03 1.57
C GLN A 116 -6.54 3.59 2.90
N ASP A 117 -6.67 2.86 4.00
CA ASP A 117 -6.19 3.26 5.33
C ASP A 117 -4.65 3.21 5.44
N CYS A 118 -3.99 2.35 4.69
CA CYS A 118 -2.53 2.25 4.68
C CYS A 118 -1.85 3.25 3.73
N VAL A 119 -2.57 3.78 2.74
CA VAL A 119 -1.98 4.67 1.71
C VAL A 119 -1.35 5.95 2.29
N PRO A 120 -1.93 6.67 3.26
CA PRO A 120 -1.29 7.84 3.83
C PRO A 120 0.10 7.54 4.41
N ASP A 121 0.24 6.44 5.13
CA ASP A 121 1.51 6.03 5.74
C ASP A 121 2.52 5.55 4.70
N LEU A 122 2.05 4.83 3.67
CA LEU A 122 2.86 4.46 2.52
C LEU A 122 3.46 5.70 1.82
N LEU A 123 2.64 6.73 1.56
CA LEU A 123 3.10 7.97 0.92
C LEU A 123 4.10 8.72 1.80
N LYS A 124 3.89 8.77 3.11
CA LYS A 124 4.87 9.35 4.04
C LYS A 124 6.19 8.61 4.00
N VAL A 125 6.17 7.29 3.96
CA VAL A 125 7.38 6.47 3.85
C VAL A 125 8.07 6.70 2.52
N ALA A 126 7.33 6.75 1.41
CA ALA A 126 7.88 7.07 0.10
C ALA A 126 8.56 8.45 0.09
N LEU A 127 7.93 9.48 0.63
CA LEU A 127 8.54 10.82 0.75
C LEU A 127 9.80 10.79 1.63
N THR A 128 9.78 10.04 2.73
CA THR A 128 10.96 9.86 3.59
C THR A 128 12.11 9.17 2.85
N CYS A 129 11.81 8.13 2.06
CA CYS A 129 12.81 7.45 1.25
C CYS A 129 13.37 8.38 0.18
N LEU A 130 12.52 9.22 -0.44
CA LEU A 130 12.94 10.23 -1.42
C LEU A 130 13.92 11.25 -0.80
N ASP A 131 13.71 11.68 0.44
CA ASP A 131 14.60 12.61 1.14
C ASP A 131 15.99 12.01 1.41
N ASN A 132 16.09 10.68 1.50
CA ASN A 132 17.34 9.96 1.77
C ASN A 132 18.09 9.49 0.50
N VAL A 133 17.56 9.74 -0.69
CA VAL A 133 18.17 9.28 -1.96
C VAL A 133 18.45 10.47 -2.88
N THR A 134 19.66 10.52 -3.42
CA THR A 134 20.05 11.52 -4.42
C THR A 134 19.40 11.22 -5.76
N ASP A 135 18.77 12.24 -6.36
CA ASP A 135 18.18 12.14 -7.70
C ASP A 135 19.26 12.27 -8.78
N SER A 136 19.49 11.21 -9.54
CA SER A 136 20.51 11.17 -10.59
C SER A 136 19.96 11.38 -12.00
N ASP A 137 18.70 10.97 -12.25
CA ASP A 137 18.11 10.88 -13.58
C ASP A 137 16.76 11.62 -13.72
N GLY A 138 16.30 12.28 -12.65
CA GLY A 138 15.03 13.00 -12.62
C GLY A 138 13.82 12.10 -12.32
N SER A 139 14.01 10.78 -12.21
CA SER A 139 12.91 9.85 -11.91
C SER A 139 12.34 10.06 -10.51
N LEU A 140 13.18 10.43 -9.54
CA LEU A 140 12.75 10.70 -8.17
C LEU A 140 11.96 12.00 -8.07
N ARG A 141 12.34 13.02 -8.85
CA ARG A 141 11.54 14.25 -8.99
C ARG A 141 10.19 13.98 -9.64
N ALA A 142 10.13 13.16 -10.68
CA ALA A 142 8.87 12.77 -11.30
C ALA A 142 7.98 11.96 -10.33
N LEU A 143 8.57 11.06 -9.52
CA LEU A 143 7.85 10.35 -8.46
C LEU A 143 7.27 11.32 -7.39
N ARG A 144 8.05 12.32 -6.95
CA ARG A 144 7.55 13.37 -6.04
C ARG A 144 6.35 14.11 -6.64
N ALA A 145 6.44 14.51 -7.90
CA ALA A 145 5.36 15.18 -8.61
C ALA A 145 4.10 14.30 -8.70
N LYS A 146 4.25 13.00 -8.99
CA LYS A 146 3.13 12.03 -8.99
C LYS A 146 2.46 11.93 -7.63
N ILE A 147 3.22 11.86 -6.53
CA ILE A 147 2.67 11.83 -5.17
C ILE A 147 1.88 13.12 -4.88
N ALA A 148 2.43 14.29 -5.23
CA ALA A 148 1.75 15.58 -5.04
C ALA A 148 0.45 15.67 -5.86
N SER A 149 0.50 15.32 -7.14
CA SER A 149 -0.68 15.26 -8.02
C SER A 149 -1.73 14.28 -7.52
N PHE A 150 -1.31 13.11 -7.02
CA PHE A 150 -2.20 12.10 -6.46
C PHE A 150 -2.98 12.64 -5.25
N ILE A 151 -2.31 13.33 -4.33
CA ILE A 151 -2.95 13.94 -3.16
C ILE A 151 -3.87 15.09 -3.57
N ALA A 152 -3.42 15.95 -4.50
CA ALA A 152 -4.21 17.06 -5.04
C ALA A 152 -5.50 16.58 -5.73
N ASN A 153 -5.45 15.47 -6.47
CA ASN A 153 -6.61 14.89 -7.13
C ASN A 153 -7.58 14.21 -6.14
N ASN A 154 -7.14 13.91 -4.91
CA ASN A 154 -7.94 13.26 -3.87
C ASN A 154 -8.21 14.17 -2.65
N LEU A 155 -8.21 15.50 -2.82
CA LEU A 155 -8.39 16.49 -1.74
C LEU A 155 -9.71 16.38 -0.96
N LYS A 156 -10.74 15.73 -1.53
CA LYS A 156 -12.03 15.49 -0.83
C LYS A 156 -11.87 14.61 0.42
N ARG A 157 -10.72 13.95 0.59
CA ARG A 157 -10.42 13.10 1.73
C ARG A 157 -9.67 13.89 2.81
N ASN A 158 -10.01 13.65 4.07
CA ASN A 158 -9.30 14.20 5.23
C ASN A 158 -7.93 13.54 5.38
N TRP A 159 -6.99 13.84 4.47
CA TRP A 159 -5.62 13.36 4.58
C TRP A 159 -4.97 13.89 5.88
N PRO A 160 -4.08 13.10 6.51
CA PRO A 160 -3.33 13.55 7.67
C PRO A 160 -2.57 14.85 7.38
N ARG A 161 -2.64 15.82 8.29
CA ARG A 161 -2.00 17.15 8.13
C ARG A 161 -0.49 17.04 7.88
N ASP A 162 0.16 16.11 8.56
CA ASP A 162 1.60 15.86 8.41
C ASP A 162 1.99 15.35 7.01
N LEU A 163 1.09 14.65 6.31
CA LEU A 163 1.31 14.28 4.91
C LEU A 163 1.31 15.51 4.00
N TYR A 164 0.34 16.43 4.17
CA TYR A 164 0.33 17.69 3.42
C TYR A 164 1.57 18.53 3.67
N GLU A 165 1.96 18.68 4.94
CA GLU A 165 3.17 19.42 5.32
C GLU A 165 4.43 18.80 4.71
N LYS A 166 4.50 17.47 4.66
CA LYS A 166 5.64 16.77 4.06
C LYS A 166 5.72 17.00 2.55
N VAL A 167 4.61 16.88 1.84
CA VAL A 167 4.55 17.18 0.41
C VAL A 167 4.94 18.62 0.13
N ALA A 168 4.41 19.58 0.91
CA ALA A 168 4.72 20.99 0.75
C ALA A 168 6.20 21.33 0.97
N ARG A 169 6.93 20.55 1.79
CA ARG A 169 8.38 20.68 1.98
C ARG A 169 9.21 20.02 0.88
N SER A 170 8.61 19.06 0.16
CA SER A 170 9.28 18.29 -0.90
C SER A 170 9.10 18.89 -2.31
N LEU A 171 8.28 19.94 -2.45
CA LEU A 171 8.07 20.74 -3.66
C LEU A 171 8.98 21.97 -3.68
#